data_AF-A0A257P8R4-F1
#
_entry.id   AF-A0A257P8R4-F1
#
_cell.length_a   1.000
_cell.length_b   1.000
_cell.length_c   1.000
_cell.angle_alpha   90.00
_cell.angle_beta   90.00
_cell.angle_gamma   90.00
#
_symmetry.space_group_name_H-M   'P 1'
#
loop_
_entity.id
_entity.type
_entity.pdbx_description
1 polymer ?
#
loop_
_entity_poly.entity_id
_entity_poly.type
_entity_poly.pdbx_seq_one_letter_code
_entity_poly.pdbx_strand_id
1 'polypeptide(L)'
;MSGGITRTPNVTARTPQQVLAYLLSIDPDGAVFPDLSFPDAMWPVWLQPMADEISRFENQALEMLAEVDPGEATYLLPSYQRILGPDPYGRDTTALTLADQRALAFSRWTQKLGVTPADFIAFAATFGVAITIQEYQLTEVNSQCGTLLVRHPTEFAWLVHLPAVAVEIAEASGASAGDLLGSYAPSLVESAIAGRAPAHTNPYFTYS
;
A
#
# COMPACT_ATOMS: atom_id res chain seq x y z
N MET A 1 -10.03 22.93 15.81
CA MET A 1 -8.63 22.91 16.27
C MET A 1 -7.86 22.03 15.30
N SER A 2 -7.26 22.66 14.28
CA SER A 2 -6.50 21.95 13.24
C SER A 2 -5.09 21.71 13.78
N GLY A 3 -4.84 20.48 14.22
CA GLY A 3 -3.51 20.04 14.63
C GLY A 3 -2.64 19.89 13.39
N GLY A 4 -1.93 20.96 13.03
CA GLY A 4 -0.91 20.91 12.00
C GLY A 4 0.19 19.96 12.44
N ILE A 5 0.33 18.83 11.74
CA ILE A 5 1.48 17.94 11.87
C ILE A 5 2.70 18.77 11.49
N THR A 6 3.47 19.20 12.49
CA THR A 6 4.80 19.77 12.27
C THR A 6 5.63 18.71 11.58
N ARG A 7 5.81 18.87 10.27
CA ARG A 7 6.75 18.10 9.46
C ARG A 7 8.09 18.11 10.19
N THR A 8 8.57 16.93 10.57
CA THR A 8 9.92 16.74 11.12
C THR A 8 10.92 17.49 10.24
N PRO A 9 11.94 18.17 10.82
CA PRO A 9 12.98 18.78 10.01
C PRO A 9 13.55 17.70 9.09
N ASN A 10 13.76 18.06 7.81
CA ASN A 10 14.30 17.16 6.80
C ASN A 10 15.70 16.69 7.25
N VAL A 11 15.78 15.53 7.90
CA VAL A 11 17.03 15.00 8.42
C VAL A 11 17.86 14.54 7.22
N THR A 12 18.91 15.30 6.90
CA THR A 12 19.85 14.96 5.84
C THR A 12 21.15 14.50 6.47
N ALA A 13 21.75 13.43 5.96
CA ALA A 13 23.03 12.93 6.45
C ALA A 13 24.13 13.96 6.19
N ARG A 14 25.04 14.11 7.16
CA ARG A 14 26.15 15.05 7.07
C ARG A 14 27.20 14.51 6.12
N THR A 15 27.80 15.39 5.32
CA THR A 15 28.98 15.00 4.52
C THR A 15 30.17 14.72 5.43
N PRO A 16 31.17 13.93 4.99
CA PRO A 16 32.34 13.64 5.82
C PRO A 16 33.05 14.90 6.33
N GLN A 17 33.10 15.97 5.53
CA GLN A 17 33.72 17.24 5.93
C GLN A 17 32.90 17.97 7.01
N GLN A 18 31.58 17.89 6.96
CA GLN A 18 30.70 18.46 7.99
C GLN A 18 30.83 17.67 9.30
N VAL A 19 30.95 16.34 9.21
CA VAL A 19 31.22 15.49 10.37
C VAL A 19 32.59 15.81 10.95
N LEU A 20 33.64 15.94 10.13
CA LEU A 20 34.97 16.30 10.59
C LEU A 20 34.97 17.67 11.29
N ALA A 21 34.32 18.68 10.70
CA ALA A 21 34.20 20.00 11.31
C ALA A 21 33.47 19.93 12.67
N TYR A 22 32.45 19.08 12.78
CA TYR A 22 31.77 18.82 14.05
C TYR A 22 32.69 18.12 15.06
N LEU A 23 33.45 17.11 14.66
CA LEU A 23 34.42 16.41 15.52
C LEU A 23 35.51 17.36 16.04
N LEU A 24 35.98 18.27 15.19
CA LEU A 24 36.93 19.30 15.60
C LEU A 24 36.29 20.35 16.53
N SER A 25 34.98 20.62 16.42
CA SER A 25 34.29 21.56 17.31
C SER A 25 34.03 21.04 18.72
N ILE A 26 34.05 19.71 18.91
CA ILE A 26 33.84 19.07 20.22
C ILE A 26 35.16 18.72 20.91
N ASP A 27 36.29 18.97 20.26
CA ASP A 27 37.62 18.68 20.81
C ASP A 27 37.83 19.55 22.06
N PRO A 28 38.27 18.98 23.19
CA PRO A 28 38.45 19.77 24.40
C PRO A 28 39.62 20.74 24.25
N ASP A 29 39.43 21.96 24.73
CA ASP A 29 40.49 22.97 24.78
C ASP A 29 41.66 22.48 25.65
N GLY A 30 42.86 22.31 25.06
CA GLY A 30 44.04 21.90 25.81
C GLY A 30 45.32 21.78 25.00
N ALA A 31 46.46 21.99 25.66
CA ALA A 31 47.80 21.99 25.05
C ALA A 31 48.23 20.64 24.42
N VAL A 32 47.49 19.56 24.67
CA VAL A 32 47.71 18.23 24.06
C VAL A 32 47.14 18.17 22.65
N PHE A 33 46.10 18.95 22.36
CA PHE A 33 45.49 19.01 21.04
C PHE A 33 46.20 20.09 20.22
N PRO A 34 46.68 19.76 19.01
CA PRO A 34 47.40 20.71 18.19
C PRO A 34 46.47 21.84 17.76
N ASP A 35 46.95 23.09 17.79
CA ASP A 35 46.23 24.21 17.21
C ASP A 35 45.99 23.93 15.72
N LEU A 36 44.73 23.90 15.32
CA LEU A 36 44.29 23.58 13.96
C LEU A 36 44.72 24.65 12.94
N SER A 37 45.29 25.77 13.41
CA SER A 37 45.92 26.81 12.59
C SER A 37 47.25 26.38 11.96
N PHE A 38 47.82 25.24 12.38
CA PHE A 38 49.07 24.72 11.81
C PHE A 38 48.85 23.90 10.52
N PRO A 39 49.57 24.20 9.42
CA PRO A 39 49.41 23.50 8.13
C PRO A 39 49.65 21.98 8.17
N ASP A 40 50.44 21.50 9.14
CA ASP A 40 50.83 20.08 9.30
C ASP A 40 50.09 19.40 10.48
N ALA A 41 48.93 19.92 10.89
CA ALA A 41 48.15 19.30 11.95
C ALA A 41 47.74 17.87 11.55
N MET A 42 48.32 16.88 12.24
CA MET A 42 48.06 15.47 11.95
C MET A 42 46.69 15.02 12.48
N TRP A 43 46.11 15.79 13.41
CA TRP A 43 44.87 15.44 14.10
C TRP A 43 43.63 15.33 13.19
N PRO A 44 43.34 16.29 12.29
CA PRO A 44 42.30 16.12 11.27
C PRO A 44 42.49 14.87 10.38
N VAL A 45 43.74 14.49 10.09
CA VAL A 45 44.05 13.30 9.28
C VAL A 45 43.66 12.01 10.00
N TRP A 46 43.88 11.94 11.32
CA TRP A 46 43.43 10.81 12.14
C TRP A 46 41.91 10.74 12.29
N LEU A 47 41.24 11.89 12.36
CA LEU A 47 39.79 11.97 12.50
C LEU A 47 39.05 11.75 11.17
N GLN A 48 39.69 11.96 10.03
CA GLN A 48 39.10 11.76 8.70
C GLN A 48 38.42 10.38 8.50
N PRO A 49 39.09 9.23 8.74
CA PRO A 49 38.43 7.93 8.58
C PRO A 49 37.25 7.73 9.55
N MET A 50 37.28 8.34 10.73
CA MET A 50 36.14 8.30 11.66
C MET A 50 34.98 9.14 11.13
N ALA A 51 35.26 10.31 10.55
CA ALA A 51 34.26 11.17 9.93
C ALA A 51 33.61 10.51 8.71
N ASP A 52 34.41 9.80 7.90
CA ASP A 52 33.93 9.02 6.75
C ASP A 52 32.98 7.90 7.22
N GLU A 53 33.36 7.16 8.26
CA GLU A 53 32.55 6.06 8.79
C GLU A 53 31.24 6.53 9.45
N ILE A 54 31.28 7.64 10.20
CA ILE A 54 30.08 8.25 10.78
C ILE A 54 29.15 8.72 9.66
N SER A 55 29.67 9.39 8.63
CA SER A 55 28.86 9.81 7.47
C SER A 55 28.24 8.60 6.76
N ARG A 56 29.00 7.50 6.60
CA ARG A 56 28.46 6.24 6.06
C ARG A 56 27.32 5.68 6.92
N PHE A 57 27.50 5.65 8.24
CA PHE A 57 26.49 5.16 9.17
C PHE A 57 25.22 6.03 9.18
N GLU A 58 25.37 7.36 9.12
CA GLU A 58 24.25 8.28 9.00
C GLU A 58 23.45 8.05 7.72
N ASN A 59 24.13 7.87 6.58
CA ASN A 59 23.46 7.55 5.32
C ASN A 59 22.72 6.22 5.41
N GLN A 60 23.36 5.18 5.95
CA GLN A 60 22.73 3.88 6.14
C GLN A 60 21.51 3.95 7.08
N ALA A 61 21.57 4.77 8.14
CA ALA A 61 20.44 4.98 9.04
C ALA A 61 19.25 5.67 8.34
N LEU A 62 19.52 6.61 7.42
CA LEU A 62 18.48 7.23 6.61
C LEU A 62 17.88 6.27 5.58
N GLU A 63 18.71 5.41 4.96
CA GLU A 63 18.22 4.34 4.08
C GLU A 63 17.30 3.36 4.85
N MET A 64 17.65 3.02 6.09
CA MET A 64 16.81 2.20 6.96
C MET A 64 15.47 2.87 7.33
N LEU A 65 15.39 4.21 7.28
CA LEU A 65 14.12 4.90 7.52
C LEU A 65 13.12 4.64 6.38
N ALA A 66 13.60 4.54 5.14
CA ALA A 66 12.78 4.17 3.99
C ALA A 66 12.23 2.73 4.11
N GLU A 67 12.99 1.83 4.76
CA GLU A 67 12.58 0.44 5.00
C GLU A 67 11.43 0.30 6.02
N VAL A 68 11.12 1.36 6.78
CA VAL A 68 9.97 1.40 7.70
C VAL A 68 8.65 1.40 6.93
N ASP A 69 8.63 1.93 5.71
CA ASP A 69 7.45 1.88 4.85
C ASP A 69 7.53 0.64 3.94
N PRO A 70 6.60 -0.33 4.00
CA PRO A 70 6.58 -1.46 3.08
C PRO A 70 6.47 -1.06 1.59
N GLY A 71 6.02 0.16 1.27
CA GLY A 71 5.98 0.70 -0.08
C GLY A 71 7.36 1.03 -0.66
N GLU A 72 8.33 1.33 0.19
CA GLU A 72 9.71 1.67 -0.20
C GLU A 72 10.74 0.60 0.20
N ALA A 73 10.37 -0.32 1.10
CA ALA A 73 11.23 -1.36 1.65
C ALA A 73 11.81 -2.32 0.58
N THR A 74 13.11 -2.59 0.65
CA THR A 74 13.85 -3.58 -0.13
C THR A 74 14.25 -4.76 0.75
N TYR A 75 14.94 -4.48 1.84
CA TYR A 75 15.53 -5.48 2.72
C TYR A 75 14.50 -6.05 3.70
N LEU A 76 13.57 -5.22 4.19
CA LEU A 76 12.54 -5.66 5.13
C LEU A 76 11.29 -6.23 4.45
N LEU A 77 11.19 -6.16 3.12
CA LEU A 77 10.04 -6.66 2.36
C LEU A 77 9.68 -8.13 2.66
N PRO A 78 10.64 -9.08 2.74
CA PRO A 78 10.31 -10.47 3.11
C PRO A 78 9.74 -10.59 4.53
N SER A 79 10.14 -9.71 5.45
CA SER A 79 9.59 -9.68 6.81
C SER A 79 8.14 -9.20 6.82
N TYR A 80 7.81 -8.18 6.03
CA TYR A 80 6.42 -7.73 5.86
C TYR A 80 5.56 -8.84 5.24
N GLN A 81 6.04 -9.49 4.18
CA GLN A 81 5.32 -10.60 3.53
C GLN A 81 5.07 -11.76 4.50
N ARG A 82 6.05 -12.07 5.36
CA ARG A 82 5.89 -13.09 6.41
C ARG A 82 4.83 -12.71 7.46
N ILE A 83 4.75 -11.44 7.86
CA ILE A 83 3.76 -10.96 8.85
C ILE A 83 2.36 -10.92 8.23
N LEU A 84 2.23 -10.41 7.01
CA LEU A 84 0.96 -10.33 6.30
C LEU A 84 0.45 -11.70 5.86
N GLY A 85 1.34 -12.67 5.67
CA GLY A 85 1.02 -13.99 5.15
C GLY A 85 0.57 -13.96 3.69
N PRO A 86 0.14 -15.11 3.13
CA PRO A 86 -0.39 -15.18 1.77
C PRO A 86 -1.60 -14.25 1.61
N ASP A 87 -1.78 -13.71 0.41
CA ASP A 87 -2.91 -12.83 0.13
C ASP A 87 -4.21 -13.64 0.14
N PRO A 88 -5.20 -13.29 0.97
CA PRO A 88 -6.46 -14.05 1.05
C PRO A 88 -7.28 -14.04 -0.25
N TYR A 89 -6.96 -13.15 -1.19
CA TYR A 89 -7.65 -13.01 -2.47
C TYR A 89 -6.80 -13.46 -3.66
N GLY A 90 -5.65 -14.10 -3.40
CA GLY A 90 -4.82 -14.74 -4.42
C GLY A 90 -4.08 -13.80 -5.35
N ARG A 91 -3.91 -12.51 -5.00
CA ARG A 91 -3.13 -11.56 -5.81
C ARG A 91 -1.64 -11.88 -5.86
N ASP A 92 -1.17 -12.73 -4.96
CA ASP A 92 0.22 -13.18 -4.80
C ASP A 92 0.57 -14.44 -5.62
N THR A 93 -0.40 -15.01 -6.35
CA THR A 93 -0.24 -16.27 -7.09
C THR A 93 0.51 -16.12 -8.41
N THR A 94 0.63 -14.91 -8.93
CA THR A 94 1.38 -14.59 -10.15
C THR A 94 2.77 -14.06 -9.83
N ALA A 95 3.71 -14.21 -10.76
CA ALA A 95 5.06 -13.66 -10.61
C ALA A 95 5.01 -12.12 -10.61
N LEU A 96 4.97 -11.51 -9.43
CA LEU A 96 4.95 -10.06 -9.24
C LEU A 96 6.33 -9.45 -9.35
N THR A 97 6.43 -8.26 -9.95
CA THR A 97 7.65 -7.45 -9.91
C THR A 97 7.90 -6.93 -8.49
N LEU A 98 9.13 -6.48 -8.20
CA LEU A 98 9.44 -5.90 -6.88
C LEU A 98 8.54 -4.69 -6.55
N ALA A 99 8.24 -3.85 -7.55
CA ALA A 99 7.36 -2.70 -7.39
C ALA A 99 5.93 -3.14 -7.04
N ASP A 100 5.41 -4.17 -7.72
CA ASP A 100 4.06 -4.69 -7.44
C ASP A 100 3.99 -5.37 -6.07
N GLN A 101 5.05 -6.08 -5.66
CA GLN A 101 5.13 -6.68 -4.33
C GLN A 101 5.09 -5.62 -3.21
N ARG A 102 5.82 -4.52 -3.38
CA ARG A 102 5.79 -3.37 -2.45
C ARG A 102 4.42 -2.72 -2.41
N ALA A 103 3.84 -2.44 -3.58
CA ALA A 103 2.50 -1.86 -3.67
C ALA A 103 1.45 -2.76 -3.01
N LEU A 104 1.54 -4.08 -3.22
CA LEU A 104 0.66 -5.05 -2.58
C LEU A 104 0.85 -5.06 -1.06
N ALA A 105 2.10 -5.17 -0.58
CA ALA A 105 2.40 -5.16 0.85
C ALA A 105 1.94 -3.85 1.53
N PHE A 106 2.21 -2.71 0.91
CA PHE A 106 1.75 -1.39 1.36
C PHE A 106 0.23 -1.29 1.41
N SER A 107 -0.45 -1.72 0.35
CA SER A 107 -1.91 -1.69 0.28
C SER A 107 -2.56 -2.53 1.38
N ARG A 108 -1.94 -3.66 1.75
CA ARG A 108 -2.40 -4.54 2.83
C ARG A 108 -2.05 -3.99 4.21
N TRP A 109 -0.88 -3.38 4.35
CA TRP A 109 -0.40 -2.81 5.62
C TRP A 109 -1.18 -1.56 6.03
N THR A 110 -1.47 -0.68 5.06
CA THR A 110 -2.20 0.57 5.28
C THR A 110 -3.71 0.42 5.08
N GLN A 111 -4.18 -0.78 4.78
CA GLN A 111 -5.56 -1.00 4.40
C GLN A 111 -6.50 -0.59 5.53
N LYS A 112 -7.36 0.39 5.25
CA LYS A 112 -8.53 0.68 6.07
C LYS A 112 -9.70 -0.19 5.61
N LEU A 113 -10.52 -0.62 6.56
CA LEU A 113 -11.82 -1.19 6.25
C LEU A 113 -12.68 -0.07 5.66
N GLY A 114 -13.07 -0.21 4.40
CA GLY A 114 -13.99 0.72 3.75
C GLY A 114 -15.36 0.64 4.43
N VAL A 115 -15.98 1.79 4.67
CA VAL A 115 -17.31 1.87 5.29
C VAL A 115 -18.35 2.28 4.25
N THR A 116 -17.93 3.03 3.23
CA THR A 116 -18.82 3.61 2.22
C THR A 116 -18.60 2.97 0.85
N PRO A 117 -19.60 2.96 -0.05
CA PRO A 117 -19.43 2.43 -1.41
C PRO A 117 -18.28 3.09 -2.19
N ALA A 118 -18.04 4.39 -1.95
CA ALA A 118 -16.93 5.11 -2.57
C ALA A 118 -15.57 4.49 -2.21
N ASP A 119 -15.40 4.01 -0.96
CA ASP A 119 -14.20 3.30 -0.53
C ASP A 119 -14.03 1.97 -1.29
N PHE A 120 -15.12 1.26 -1.56
CA PHE A 120 -15.10 0.00 -2.32
C PHE A 120 -14.83 0.23 -3.81
N ILE A 121 -15.32 1.32 -4.40
CA ILE A 121 -14.99 1.71 -5.78
C ILE A 121 -13.49 2.03 -5.88
N ALA A 122 -12.95 2.82 -4.94
CA ALA A 122 -11.52 3.12 -4.89
C ALA A 122 -10.68 1.86 -4.66
N PHE A 123 -11.17 0.93 -3.84
CA PHE A 123 -10.53 -0.35 -3.59
C PHE A 123 -10.49 -1.22 -4.86
N ALA A 124 -11.59 -1.34 -5.60
CA ALA A 124 -11.61 -2.09 -6.85
C ALA A 124 -10.66 -1.51 -7.92
N ALA A 125 -10.49 -0.18 -7.94
CA ALA A 125 -9.51 0.45 -8.81
C ALA A 125 -8.06 -0.01 -8.53
N THR A 126 -7.74 -0.45 -7.31
CA THR A 126 -6.42 -1.04 -6.99
C THR A 126 -6.17 -2.39 -7.67
N PHE A 127 -7.23 -3.07 -8.10
CA PHE A 127 -7.16 -4.29 -8.93
C PHE A 127 -7.20 -3.97 -10.43
N GLY A 128 -7.25 -2.69 -10.81
CA GLY A 128 -7.39 -2.26 -12.21
C GLY A 128 -8.80 -2.44 -12.76
N VAL A 129 -9.81 -2.66 -11.91
CA VAL A 129 -11.19 -2.86 -12.33
C VAL A 129 -12.03 -1.64 -11.96
N ALA A 130 -12.67 -1.02 -12.95
CA ALA A 130 -13.65 0.02 -12.73
C ALA A 130 -15.00 -0.62 -12.38
N ILE A 131 -15.57 -0.26 -11.23
CA ILE A 131 -16.89 -0.73 -10.80
C ILE A 131 -17.80 0.44 -10.47
N THR A 132 -19.09 0.19 -10.47
CA THR A 132 -20.09 1.07 -9.83
C THR A 132 -20.89 0.27 -8.80
N ILE A 133 -21.31 0.92 -7.73
CA ILE A 133 -22.10 0.30 -6.68
C ILE A 133 -23.41 1.06 -6.57
N GLN A 134 -24.52 0.35 -6.74
CA GLN A 134 -25.85 0.87 -6.53
C GLN A 134 -26.37 0.42 -5.15
N GLU A 135 -26.72 1.39 -4.31
CA GLU A 135 -27.40 1.18 -3.05
C GLU A 135 -28.91 1.35 -3.23
N TYR A 136 -29.69 0.61 -2.44
CA TYR A 136 -31.13 0.72 -2.42
C TYR A 136 -31.58 1.40 -1.12
N GLN A 137 -32.51 2.35 -1.24
CA GLN A 137 -33.14 2.96 -0.09
C GLN A 137 -34.55 2.39 0.08
N LEU A 138 -34.93 2.10 1.33
CA LEU A 138 -36.28 1.62 1.65
C LEU A 138 -37.33 2.64 1.19
N THR A 139 -38.38 2.17 0.51
CA THR A 139 -39.48 3.04 0.12
C THR A 139 -40.34 3.37 1.33
N GLU A 140 -40.52 4.66 1.58
CA GLU A 140 -41.35 5.21 2.66
C GLU A 140 -42.62 5.86 2.08
N VAL A 141 -43.62 6.13 2.93
CA VAL A 141 -44.91 6.73 2.53
C VAL A 141 -44.74 8.10 1.86
N ASN A 142 -43.61 8.77 2.10
CA ASN A 142 -43.24 10.06 1.53
C ASN A 142 -42.28 9.97 0.33
N SER A 143 -41.93 8.76 -0.15
CA SER A 143 -41.05 8.59 -1.30
C SER A 143 -41.69 9.14 -2.58
N GLN A 144 -40.85 9.69 -3.46
CA GLN A 144 -41.31 10.32 -4.69
C GLN A 144 -41.98 9.30 -5.62
N CYS A 145 -43.14 9.64 -6.18
CA CYS A 145 -43.82 8.79 -7.15
C CYS A 145 -42.92 8.56 -8.38
N GLY A 146 -42.73 7.29 -8.76
CA GLY A 146 -41.83 6.87 -9.85
C GLY A 146 -40.47 6.33 -9.40
N THR A 147 -40.14 6.37 -8.11
CA THR A 147 -38.96 5.67 -7.58
C THR A 147 -39.18 4.16 -7.55
N LEU A 148 -38.10 3.39 -7.63
CA LEU A 148 -38.13 1.94 -7.48
C LEU A 148 -38.74 1.57 -6.12
N LEU A 149 -39.71 0.65 -6.12
CA LEU A 149 -40.31 0.12 -4.90
C LEU A 149 -39.36 -0.91 -4.29
N VAL A 150 -38.70 -0.51 -3.21
CA VAL A 150 -37.75 -1.33 -2.45
C VAL A 150 -38.42 -1.72 -1.14
N ARG A 151 -38.41 -3.02 -0.85
CA ARG A 151 -38.97 -3.60 0.38
C ARG A 151 -37.86 -4.17 1.25
N HIS A 152 -38.06 -4.13 2.56
CA HIS A 152 -37.19 -4.83 3.50
C HIS A 152 -37.03 -6.32 3.16
N PRO A 153 -35.79 -6.86 3.11
CA PRO A 153 -34.49 -6.28 3.52
C PRO A 153 -33.60 -5.76 2.37
N THR A 154 -34.17 -5.44 1.20
CA THR A 154 -33.39 -5.09 -0.01
C THR A 154 -32.58 -3.79 0.14
N GLU A 155 -32.88 -2.94 1.11
CA GLU A 155 -32.05 -1.76 1.44
C GLU A 155 -30.61 -2.12 1.87
N PHE A 156 -30.40 -3.36 2.32
CA PHE A 156 -29.08 -3.88 2.67
C PHE A 156 -28.38 -4.57 1.50
N ALA A 157 -29.00 -4.63 0.33
CA ALA A 157 -28.39 -5.17 -0.87
C ALA A 157 -27.53 -4.09 -1.55
N TRP A 158 -26.31 -4.46 -1.93
CA TRP A 158 -25.49 -3.66 -2.83
C TRP A 158 -25.44 -4.35 -4.19
N LEU A 159 -25.80 -3.65 -5.26
CA LEU A 159 -25.61 -4.16 -6.62
C LEU A 159 -24.30 -3.59 -7.17
N VAL A 160 -23.30 -4.44 -7.34
CA VAL A 160 -21.98 -4.10 -7.85
C VAL A 160 -21.91 -4.43 -9.33
N HIS A 161 -21.73 -3.42 -10.16
CA HIS A 161 -21.56 -3.57 -11.60
C HIS A 161 -20.08 -3.73 -11.93
N LEU A 162 -19.74 -4.85 -12.57
CA LEU A 162 -18.42 -5.15 -13.10
C LEU A 162 -18.46 -5.12 -14.63
N PRO A 163 -17.32 -4.80 -15.28
CA PRO A 163 -17.22 -4.87 -16.73
C PRO A 163 -17.49 -6.30 -17.21
N ALA A 164 -18.17 -6.41 -18.35
CA ALA A 164 -18.45 -7.70 -18.98
C ALA A 164 -17.19 -8.55 -19.14
N VAL A 165 -17.26 -9.80 -18.69
CA VAL A 165 -16.19 -10.80 -18.83
C VAL A 165 -16.52 -11.71 -20.02
N ALA A 166 -15.47 -12.14 -20.74
CA ALA A 166 -15.63 -13.13 -21.80
C ALA A 166 -16.12 -14.46 -21.20
N VAL A 167 -17.28 -14.91 -21.65
CA VAL A 167 -17.80 -16.25 -21.35
C VAL A 167 -17.33 -17.16 -22.47
N GLU A 168 -16.56 -18.18 -22.13
CA GLU A 168 -16.21 -19.25 -23.06
C GLU A 168 -17.42 -20.16 -23.17
N ILE A 169 -17.97 -20.32 -24.37
CA ILE A 169 -19.10 -21.21 -24.63
C ILE A 169 -18.57 -22.40 -25.41
N ALA A 170 -18.90 -23.61 -24.97
CA ALA A 170 -18.49 -24.81 -25.65
C ALA A 170 -19.23 -24.94 -26.99
N GLU A 171 -18.48 -25.14 -28.08
CA GLU A 171 -19.08 -25.38 -29.39
C GLU A 171 -19.58 -26.82 -29.49
N ALA A 172 -20.80 -27.01 -30.03
CA ALA A 172 -21.43 -28.32 -30.17
C ALA A 172 -20.63 -29.30 -31.06
N SER A 173 -19.73 -28.80 -31.90
CA SER A 173 -18.83 -29.59 -32.76
C SER A 173 -17.61 -30.15 -32.02
N GLY A 174 -17.27 -29.64 -30.83
CA GLY A 174 -16.09 -30.01 -30.06
C GLY A 174 -16.38 -30.52 -28.64
N ALA A 175 -17.61 -30.36 -28.14
CA ALA A 175 -18.01 -30.75 -26.79
C ALA A 175 -18.58 -32.18 -26.73
N SER A 176 -18.19 -32.93 -25.72
CA SER A 176 -18.70 -34.27 -25.42
C SER A 176 -19.73 -34.24 -24.28
N ALA A 177 -20.56 -35.27 -24.17
CA ALA A 177 -21.49 -35.41 -23.06
C ALA A 177 -20.72 -35.53 -21.73
N GLY A 178 -20.86 -34.53 -20.86
CA GLY A 178 -20.13 -34.43 -19.59
C GLY A 178 -19.18 -33.22 -19.52
N ASP A 179 -18.90 -32.57 -20.65
CA ASP A 179 -18.09 -31.35 -20.69
C ASP A 179 -18.89 -30.13 -20.23
N LEU A 180 -18.16 -29.12 -19.72
CA LEU A 180 -18.74 -27.83 -19.36
C LEU A 180 -19.31 -27.16 -20.62
N LEU A 181 -20.59 -26.78 -20.59
CA LEU A 181 -21.24 -26.05 -21.70
C LEU A 181 -20.72 -24.62 -21.85
N GLY A 182 -20.06 -24.12 -20.82
CA GLY A 182 -19.34 -22.87 -20.83
C GLY A 182 -18.61 -22.65 -19.52
N SER A 183 -17.63 -21.76 -19.56
CA SER A 183 -16.87 -21.35 -18.39
C SER A 183 -16.74 -19.82 -18.37
N TYR A 184 -16.67 -19.26 -17.17
CA TYR A 184 -16.28 -17.87 -16.98
C TYR A 184 -15.37 -17.79 -15.77
N ALA A 185 -14.42 -16.86 -15.82
CA ALA A 185 -13.53 -16.59 -14.70
C ALA A 185 -14.06 -15.38 -13.93
N PRO A 186 -14.57 -15.54 -12.69
CA PRO A 186 -15.00 -14.40 -11.89
C PRO A 186 -13.80 -13.52 -11.56
N SER A 187 -14.03 -12.20 -11.49
CA SER A 187 -12.99 -11.26 -11.13
C SER A 187 -12.55 -11.46 -9.67
N LEU A 188 -11.24 -11.38 -9.40
CA LEU A 188 -10.70 -11.42 -8.03
C LEU A 188 -11.29 -10.33 -7.13
N VAL A 189 -11.84 -9.26 -7.73
CA VAL A 189 -12.52 -8.18 -7.02
C VAL A 189 -13.78 -8.66 -6.31
N GLU A 190 -14.49 -9.66 -6.83
CA GLU A 190 -15.72 -10.15 -6.19
C GLU A 190 -15.44 -10.76 -4.82
N SER A 191 -14.46 -11.66 -4.74
CA SER A 191 -14.06 -12.27 -3.46
C SER A 191 -13.51 -11.21 -2.50
N ALA A 192 -12.78 -10.23 -3.04
CA ALA A 192 -12.20 -9.12 -2.28
C ALA A 192 -13.25 -8.17 -1.67
N ILE A 193 -14.34 -7.90 -2.39
CA ILE A 193 -15.48 -7.09 -1.92
C ILE A 193 -16.34 -7.92 -0.98
N ALA A 194 -16.68 -9.16 -1.32
CA ALA A 194 -17.51 -10.02 -0.47
C ALA A 194 -16.87 -10.28 0.90
N GLY A 195 -15.55 -10.49 0.96
CA GLY A 195 -14.83 -10.69 2.22
C GLY A 195 -14.70 -9.43 3.09
N ARG A 196 -14.97 -8.24 2.52
CA ARG A 196 -14.86 -6.95 3.21
C ARG A 196 -16.19 -6.23 3.39
N ALA A 197 -17.26 -6.71 2.77
CA ALA A 197 -18.57 -6.10 2.87
C ALA A 197 -18.97 -5.99 4.35
N PRO A 198 -19.60 -4.87 4.76
CA PRO A 198 -20.11 -4.74 6.12
C PRO A 198 -21.05 -5.91 6.47
N ALA A 199 -21.03 -6.36 7.72
CA ALA A 199 -21.79 -7.55 8.14
C ALA A 199 -23.31 -7.44 7.93
N HIS A 200 -23.84 -6.22 7.82
CA HIS A 200 -25.26 -5.97 7.59
C HIS A 200 -25.61 -5.83 6.11
N THR A 201 -24.63 -5.89 5.21
CA THR A 201 -24.79 -5.63 3.77
C THR A 201 -24.46 -6.87 2.96
N ASN A 202 -25.28 -7.18 1.96
CA ASN A 202 -25.05 -8.28 1.04
C ASN A 202 -24.70 -7.76 -0.37
N PRO A 203 -23.45 -7.94 -0.86
CA PRO A 203 -23.09 -7.57 -2.21
C PRO A 203 -23.59 -8.62 -3.22
N TYR A 204 -24.21 -8.13 -4.29
CA TYR A 204 -24.60 -8.89 -5.47
C TYR A 204 -23.83 -8.36 -6.67
N PHE A 205 -23.26 -9.26 -7.47
CA PHE A 205 -22.42 -8.89 -8.60
C PHE A 205 -23.18 -9.05 -9.91
N THR A 206 -23.05 -8.07 -10.79
CA THR A 206 -23.59 -8.11 -12.14
C THR A 206 -22.53 -7.73 -13.15
N TYR A 207 -22.49 -8.47 -14.26
CA TYR A 207 -21.57 -8.26 -15.37
C TYR A 207 -22.34 -7.62 -16.51
N SER A 208 -22.05 -6.35 -16.80
CA SER A 208 -22.76 -5.55 -17.82
C SER A 208 -21.82 -4.66 -18.60
#